data_AF-A0A813H083-F1
#
_entry.id   AF-A0A813H083-F1
#
_cell.length_a   1.000
_cell.length_b   1.000
_cell.length_c   1.000
_cell.angle_alpha   90.00
_cell.angle_beta   90.00
_cell.angle_gamma   90.00
#
_symmetry.space_group_name_H-M   'P 1'
#
loop_
_entity.id
_entity.type
_entity.pdbx_description
1 polymer ?
#
loop_
_entity_poly.entity_id
_entity_poly.type
_entity_poly.pdbx_seq_one_letter_code
_entity_poly.pdbx_strand_id
1 'polypeptide(L)'
;MAYYQNTGLPTAASMVVMPAMSDVSQEDPSEGFGPSKLGVRTTVDEPLSASQAIEVLQAGSRRFVQGDVKAGGLGPDMRRALASHGQRPVATVIGCADSRCPVEQLFDARPGDLFVLRNAGNTCTHAEGSMVGSVEYSVAILETKMILVLGHTGCGAIMGATTLFLERSTQKYIEMTCRKDAQESTD
;
A
#
# COMPACT_ATOMS: atom_id res chain seq x y z
N MET A 1 -8.83 14.43 -2.95
CA MET A 1 -9.96 13.83 -3.69
C MET A 1 -9.44 12.67 -4.52
N ALA A 2 -9.71 11.43 -4.14
CA ALA A 2 -9.43 10.25 -4.95
C ALA A 2 -10.77 9.62 -5.33
N TYR A 3 -11.23 9.88 -6.55
CA TYR A 3 -12.29 9.12 -7.20
C TYR A 3 -11.62 8.09 -8.10
N TYR A 4 -11.95 6.81 -7.94
CA TYR A 4 -11.62 5.79 -8.92
C TYR A 4 -12.94 5.28 -9.53
N GLN A 5 -13.14 5.56 -10.81
CA GLN A 5 -14.29 5.07 -11.57
C GLN A 5 -14.05 3.62 -11.99
N ASN A 6 -15.07 2.80 -11.73
CA ASN A 6 -15.17 1.37 -11.98
C ASN A 6 -15.11 1.06 -13.49
N THR A 7 -14.03 0.42 -13.97
CA THR A 7 -13.97 -0.20 -15.30
C THR A 7 -14.16 -1.71 -15.13
N GLY A 8 -15.40 -2.16 -15.24
CA GLY A 8 -15.80 -3.54 -14.98
C GLY A 8 -15.11 -4.56 -15.88
N LEU A 9 -14.52 -5.58 -15.26
CA LEU A 9 -14.29 -6.92 -15.80
C LEU A 9 -14.45 -7.93 -14.63
N PRO A 10 -15.04 -9.12 -14.86
CA PRO A 10 -15.49 -9.99 -13.78
C PRO A 10 -14.49 -11.12 -13.50
N THR A 11 -13.87 -11.16 -12.32
CA THR A 11 -13.35 -12.41 -11.72
C THR A 11 -13.24 -12.27 -10.19
N ALA A 12 -14.10 -13.01 -9.49
CA ALA A 12 -13.98 -13.61 -8.14
C ALA A 12 -13.01 -13.02 -7.07
N ALA A 13 -12.82 -11.71 -7.00
CA ALA A 13 -12.39 -11.01 -5.80
C ALA A 13 -13.61 -10.21 -5.31
N SER A 14 -14.01 -10.39 -4.05
CA SER A 14 -15.12 -9.65 -3.47
C SER A 14 -14.76 -8.16 -3.44
N MET A 15 -15.17 -7.43 -4.48
CA MET A 15 -15.10 -5.97 -4.54
C MET A 15 -16.21 -5.45 -3.65
N VAL A 16 -15.86 -5.07 -2.42
CA VAL A 16 -16.83 -4.53 -1.46
C VAL A 16 -17.22 -3.12 -1.90
N VAL A 17 -18.37 -3.01 -2.56
CA VAL A 17 -19.11 -1.75 -2.66
C VAL A 17 -19.93 -1.61 -1.37
N MET A 18 -19.60 -0.61 -0.54
CA MET A 18 -20.23 -0.45 0.77
C MET A 18 -21.61 0.21 0.67
N PRO A 19 -22.62 -0.25 1.43
CA PRO A 19 -23.88 0.48 1.64
C PRO A 19 -23.68 1.67 2.60
N ALA A 20 -24.66 2.58 2.59
CA ALA A 20 -24.68 3.77 3.43
C ALA A 20 -24.66 3.43 4.93
N MET A 21 -23.91 4.23 5.68
CA MET A 21 -23.60 4.07 7.09
C MET A 21 -24.82 4.28 7.99
N SER A 22 -25.23 3.28 8.75
CA SER A 22 -26.11 3.50 9.91
C SER A 22 -25.91 2.57 11.11
N ASP A 23 -25.12 1.50 11.04
CA ASP A 23 -24.99 0.56 12.18
C ASP A 23 -23.55 0.13 12.50
N VAL A 24 -22.67 1.09 12.78
CA VAL A 24 -21.41 0.80 13.50
C VAL A 24 -21.59 1.29 14.93
N SER A 25 -21.82 0.35 15.84
CA SER A 25 -21.82 0.56 17.28
C SER A 25 -20.50 1.17 17.73
N GLN A 26 -20.58 2.27 18.45
CA GLN A 26 -19.47 3.09 18.91
C GLN A 26 -18.56 2.33 19.89
N GLU A 27 -17.40 1.88 19.41
CA GLU A 27 -16.18 1.83 20.24
C GLU A 27 -15.27 2.96 19.76
N ASP A 28 -14.73 3.70 20.72
CA ASP A 28 -14.18 5.05 20.54
C ASP A 28 -13.14 5.14 19.39
N PRO A 29 -13.44 5.82 18.27
CA PRO A 29 -12.51 6.02 17.16
C PRO A 29 -11.37 7.01 17.49
N SER A 30 -11.22 7.41 18.76
CA SER A 30 -10.19 8.34 19.22
C SER A 30 -8.79 7.73 19.45
N GLU A 31 -8.61 6.40 19.46
CA GLU A 31 -7.32 5.73 19.78
C GLU A 31 -6.70 4.87 18.65
N GLY A 32 -6.59 5.39 17.42
CA GLY A 32 -5.67 4.83 16.42
C GLY A 32 -5.88 3.34 16.07
N PHE A 33 -4.81 2.61 15.78
CA PHE A 33 -4.78 1.25 15.20
C PHE A 33 -5.36 0.09 16.06
N GLY A 34 -6.31 0.39 16.96
CA GLY A 34 -6.95 -0.54 17.88
C GLY A 34 -6.30 -0.52 19.27
N PRO A 35 -6.93 -1.16 20.28
CA PRO A 35 -6.41 -1.19 21.64
C PRO A 35 -5.06 -1.91 21.65
N SER A 36 -4.07 -1.30 22.30
CA SER A 36 -2.76 -1.91 22.55
C SER A 36 -2.51 -2.00 24.04
N LYS A 37 -2.09 -3.18 24.51
CA LYS A 37 -1.75 -3.40 25.92
C LYS A 37 -0.49 -2.64 26.37
N LEU A 38 0.39 -2.26 25.43
CA LEU A 38 1.69 -1.62 25.70
C LEU A 38 1.82 -0.23 25.03
N GLY A 39 0.70 0.36 24.59
CA GLY A 39 0.66 1.64 23.88
C GLY A 39 1.07 1.59 22.41
N VAL A 40 1.65 0.48 21.94
CA VAL A 40 1.95 0.14 20.53
C VAL A 40 1.65 -1.33 20.26
N ARG A 41 1.23 -1.65 19.03
CA ARG A 41 0.87 -3.02 18.68
C ARG A 41 2.08 -3.96 18.64
N THR A 42 2.06 -4.95 19.51
CA THR A 42 3.10 -5.98 19.63
C THR A 42 2.49 -7.38 19.64
N THR A 43 3.32 -8.42 19.71
CA THR A 43 2.82 -9.81 19.68
C THR A 43 1.90 -10.19 20.85
N VAL A 44 1.83 -9.37 21.90
CA VAL A 44 0.89 -9.53 23.02
C VAL A 44 -0.55 -9.14 22.67
N ASP A 45 -0.73 -8.44 21.55
CA ASP A 45 -2.02 -8.03 21.00
C ASP A 45 -2.48 -9.02 19.92
N GLU A 46 -3.79 -9.22 19.83
CA GLU A 46 -4.36 -10.17 18.88
C GLU A 46 -4.31 -9.64 17.43
N PRO A 47 -4.16 -10.52 16.42
CA PRO A 47 -4.21 -10.12 15.02
C PRO A 47 -5.61 -9.68 14.59
N LEU A 48 -5.71 -8.47 14.04
CA LEU A 48 -6.95 -7.91 13.50
C LEU A 48 -7.43 -8.70 12.29
N SER A 49 -8.75 -8.75 12.09
CA SER A 49 -9.33 -9.25 10.84
C SER A 49 -9.00 -8.31 9.67
N ALA A 50 -9.12 -8.81 8.43
CA ALA A 50 -8.93 -7.98 7.25
C ALA A 50 -9.95 -6.82 7.18
N SER A 51 -11.20 -7.03 7.62
CA SER A 51 -12.21 -5.97 7.65
C SER A 51 -11.87 -4.88 8.66
N GLN A 52 -11.46 -5.26 9.87
CA GLN A 52 -11.01 -4.32 10.89
C GLN A 52 -9.79 -3.52 10.43
N ALA A 53 -8.83 -4.17 9.76
CA ALA A 53 -7.65 -3.50 9.22
C ALA A 53 -8.04 -2.45 8.16
N ILE A 54 -8.98 -2.74 7.26
CA ILE A 54 -9.50 -1.76 6.28
C ILE A 54 -10.12 -0.56 7.00
N GLU A 55 -10.96 -0.79 8.01
CA GLU A 55 -11.64 0.27 8.74
C GLU A 55 -10.65 1.23 9.43
N VAL A 56 -9.63 0.66 10.08
CA VAL A 56 -8.55 1.41 10.73
C VAL A 56 -7.77 2.26 9.73
N LEU A 57 -7.36 1.67 8.60
CA LEU A 57 -6.63 2.38 7.55
C LEU A 57 -7.47 3.52 6.95
N GLN A 58 -8.74 3.28 6.69
CA GLN A 58 -9.64 4.33 6.18
C GLN A 58 -9.84 5.45 7.21
N ALA A 59 -9.96 5.12 8.49
CA ALA A 59 -10.06 6.11 9.55
C ALA A 59 -8.81 6.98 9.66
N GLY A 60 -7.63 6.37 9.61
CA GLY A 60 -6.35 7.07 9.58
C GLY A 60 -6.18 7.97 8.36
N SER A 61 -6.56 7.47 7.17
CA SER A 61 -6.55 8.27 5.94
C SER A 61 -7.48 9.48 6.01
N ARG A 62 -8.67 9.34 6.59
CA ARG A 62 -9.58 10.46 6.83
C ARG A 62 -8.94 11.52 7.74
N ARG A 63 -8.31 11.10 8.83
CA ARG A 63 -7.61 12.00 9.76
C ARG A 63 -6.47 12.76 9.09
N PHE A 64 -5.64 12.06 8.29
CA PHE A 64 -4.58 12.70 7.52
C PHE A 64 -5.12 13.77 6.57
N VAL A 65 -6.17 13.46 5.79
CA VAL A 65 -6.77 14.42 4.85
C VAL A 65 -7.39 15.62 5.55
N GLN A 66 -7.92 15.42 6.76
CA GLN A 66 -8.53 16.49 7.57
C GLN A 66 -7.50 17.30 8.36
N GLY A 67 -6.24 16.88 8.43
CA GLY A 67 -5.21 17.48 9.27
C GLY A 67 -5.38 17.19 10.77
N ASP A 68 -6.25 16.25 11.14
CA ASP A 68 -6.50 15.80 12.53
C ASP A 68 -5.71 14.52 12.83
N VAL A 69 -4.41 14.54 12.52
CA VAL A 69 -3.48 13.43 12.77
C VAL A 69 -3.31 13.25 14.28
N LYS A 70 -3.57 12.04 14.78
CA LYS A 70 -3.58 11.74 16.22
C LYS A 70 -2.42 10.87 16.66
N ALA A 71 -1.71 10.21 15.74
CA ALA A 71 -0.53 9.45 16.02
C ALA A 71 0.53 10.36 16.65
N GLY A 72 0.64 10.27 17.97
CA GLY A 72 1.68 10.93 18.73
C GLY A 72 3.06 10.33 18.46
N GLY A 73 4.08 10.95 19.05
CA GLY A 73 5.46 10.46 18.97
C GLY A 73 5.65 9.09 19.63
N LEU A 74 6.66 8.35 19.19
CA LEU A 74 7.06 7.09 19.81
C LEU A 74 7.86 7.38 21.09
N GLY A 75 7.33 7.02 22.27
CA GLY A 75 7.99 7.17 23.57
C GLY A 75 9.05 6.09 23.84
N PRO A 76 9.91 6.27 24.86
CA PRO A 76 10.91 5.27 25.24
C PRO A 76 10.32 3.91 25.63
N ASP A 77 9.19 3.89 26.35
CA ASP A 77 8.51 2.64 26.74
C ASP A 77 7.95 1.90 25.54
N MET A 78 7.33 2.61 24.59
CA MET A 78 6.83 2.03 23.35
C MET A 78 7.97 1.45 22.49
N ARG A 79 9.13 2.12 22.43
CA ARG A 79 10.33 1.56 21.78
C ARG A 79 10.80 0.28 22.46
N ARG A 80 10.85 0.26 23.79
CA ARG A 80 11.22 -0.95 24.55
C ARG A 80 10.21 -2.08 24.31
N ALA A 81 8.93 -1.76 24.28
CA ALA A 81 7.88 -2.74 24.01
C ALA A 81 8.09 -3.41 22.64
N LEU A 82 8.32 -2.64 21.57
CA LEU A 82 8.61 -3.18 20.23
C LEU A 82 9.89 -4.03 20.21
N ALA A 83 10.94 -3.58 20.90
CA ALA A 83 12.20 -4.31 20.94
C ALA A 83 12.10 -5.65 21.70
N SER A 84 11.33 -5.69 22.79
CA SER A 84 11.22 -6.87 23.66
C SER A 84 10.12 -7.85 23.23
N HIS A 85 9.03 -7.36 22.63
CA HIS A 85 7.85 -8.16 22.31
C HIS A 85 7.60 -8.26 20.79
N GLY A 86 8.45 -7.66 19.96
CA GLY A 86 8.24 -7.60 18.52
C GLY A 86 7.05 -6.73 18.12
N GLN A 87 6.76 -6.70 16.82
CA GLN A 87 5.66 -5.94 16.23
C GLN A 87 4.48 -6.85 15.87
N ARG A 88 3.27 -6.30 15.88
CA ARG A 88 2.07 -6.95 15.33
C ARG A 88 1.34 -5.97 14.42
N PRO A 89 1.75 -5.80 13.17
CA PRO A 89 1.12 -4.85 12.26
C PRO A 89 -0.34 -5.22 11.95
N VAL A 90 -1.21 -4.25 11.68
CA VAL A 90 -2.60 -4.53 11.24
C VAL A 90 -2.64 -4.96 9.78
N ALA A 91 -1.72 -4.44 8.98
CA ALA A 91 -1.68 -4.63 7.54
C ALA A 91 -0.25 -4.53 7.01
N THR A 92 -0.03 -5.22 5.91
CA THR A 92 1.14 -5.05 5.05
C THR A 92 0.80 -4.05 3.96
N VAL A 93 1.63 -3.03 3.76
CA VAL A 93 1.41 -2.00 2.74
C VAL A 93 2.57 -2.00 1.76
N ILE A 94 2.27 -2.24 0.48
CA ILE A 94 3.22 -2.11 -0.63
C ILE A 94 3.00 -0.73 -1.24
N GLY A 95 3.95 0.18 -1.03
CA GLY A 95 3.88 1.57 -1.47
C GLY A 95 5.04 1.97 -2.37
N CYS A 96 4.92 3.16 -2.98
CA CYS A 96 6.00 3.71 -3.78
C CYS A 96 7.10 4.31 -2.87
N ALA A 97 8.36 4.26 -3.30
CA ALA A 97 9.48 4.95 -2.66
C ALA A 97 9.40 6.49 -2.74
N ASP A 98 8.41 7.03 -3.46
CA ASP A 98 8.16 8.47 -3.56
C ASP A 98 7.96 9.12 -2.18
N SER A 99 8.83 10.07 -1.82
CA SER A 99 8.85 10.70 -0.50
C SER A 99 7.59 11.53 -0.19
N ARG A 100 6.80 11.89 -1.21
CA ARG A 100 5.52 12.60 -1.05
C ARG A 100 4.38 11.68 -0.60
N CYS A 101 4.63 10.36 -0.57
CA CYS A 101 3.69 9.33 -0.12
C CYS A 101 4.23 8.64 1.16
N PRO A 102 4.33 9.33 2.31
CA PRO A 102 4.75 8.73 3.57
C PRO A 102 3.63 7.85 4.15
N VAL A 103 3.70 6.54 3.89
CA VAL A 103 2.64 5.56 4.20
C VAL A 103 2.17 5.64 5.65
N GLU A 104 3.09 5.70 6.61
CA GLU A 104 2.77 5.75 8.03
C GLU A 104 2.00 7.03 8.39
N GLN A 105 2.38 8.17 7.81
CA GLN A 105 1.68 9.43 8.05
C GLN A 105 0.31 9.45 7.36
N LEU A 106 0.22 8.91 6.14
CA LEU A 106 -1.04 8.83 5.38
C LEU A 106 -2.12 8.06 6.12
N PHE A 107 -1.75 7.04 6.88
CA PHE A 107 -2.67 6.24 7.65
C PHE A 107 -2.69 6.59 9.14
N ASP A 108 -2.01 7.66 9.56
CA ASP A 108 -1.93 8.04 10.97
C ASP A 108 -1.44 6.88 11.86
N ALA A 109 -0.38 6.21 11.41
CA ALA A 109 0.19 5.00 11.97
C ALA A 109 1.47 5.30 12.77
N ARG A 110 1.74 4.48 13.78
CA ARG A 110 2.99 4.49 14.54
C ARG A 110 3.88 3.30 14.16
N PRO A 111 5.17 3.31 14.53
CA PRO A 111 6.02 2.14 14.39
C PRO A 111 5.39 0.90 15.04
N GLY A 112 5.35 -0.20 14.29
CA GLY A 112 4.71 -1.46 14.69
C GLY A 112 3.24 -1.61 14.24
N ASP A 113 2.56 -0.52 13.87
CA ASP A 113 1.17 -0.57 13.41
C ASP A 113 1.04 -1.07 11.96
N LEU A 114 2.03 -0.76 11.11
CA LEU A 114 2.08 -1.16 9.70
C LEU A 114 3.39 -1.87 9.35
N PHE A 115 3.31 -2.87 8.47
CA PHE A 115 4.47 -3.47 7.82
C PHE A 115 4.61 -2.89 6.42
N VAL A 116 5.52 -1.94 6.25
CA VAL A 116 5.58 -1.14 5.02
C VAL A 116 6.74 -1.61 4.13
N LEU A 117 6.42 -1.95 2.88
CA LEU A 117 7.36 -2.30 1.83
C LEU A 117 7.32 -1.24 0.75
N ARG A 118 8.47 -0.67 0.38
CA ARG A 118 8.53 0.44 -0.59
C ARG A 118 9.61 0.23 -1.64
N ASN A 119 9.23 0.40 -2.91
CA ASN A 119 10.14 0.50 -4.04
C ASN A 119 9.60 1.48 -5.10
N ALA A 120 10.40 1.82 -6.10
CA ALA A 120 9.97 2.72 -7.16
C ALA A 120 8.81 2.09 -7.96
N GLY A 121 7.63 2.72 -7.95
CA GLY A 121 6.45 2.23 -8.67
C GLY A 121 5.67 1.14 -7.97
N ASN A 122 5.92 0.87 -6.67
CA ASN A 122 5.17 -0.08 -5.85
C ASN A 122 5.01 -1.47 -6.49
N THR A 123 6.07 -1.96 -7.13
CA THR A 123 6.10 -3.23 -7.85
C THR A 123 6.33 -4.40 -6.89
N CYS A 124 5.74 -5.55 -7.22
CA CYS A 124 6.00 -6.80 -6.52
C CYS A 124 6.25 -7.87 -7.58
N THR A 125 7.48 -7.91 -8.10
CA THR A 125 7.85 -8.83 -9.18
C THR A 125 8.52 -10.07 -8.62
N HIS A 126 8.36 -11.22 -9.29
CA HIS A 126 9.09 -12.44 -8.92
C HIS A 126 10.61 -12.33 -9.11
N ALA A 127 11.08 -11.39 -9.94
CA ALA A 127 12.51 -11.12 -10.13
C ALA A 127 13.12 -10.43 -8.90
N GLU A 128 12.31 -9.67 -8.15
CA GLU A 128 12.68 -8.99 -6.91
C GLU A 128 12.23 -9.84 -5.72
N GLY A 129 12.84 -11.03 -5.54
CA GLY A 129 12.46 -11.99 -4.48
C GLY A 129 12.40 -11.38 -3.06
N SER A 130 13.03 -10.21 -2.85
CA SER A 130 12.94 -9.43 -1.61
C SER A 130 11.51 -8.97 -1.27
N MET A 131 10.71 -8.52 -2.23
CA MET A 131 9.34 -8.01 -1.94
C MET A 131 8.39 -9.16 -1.63
N VAL A 132 8.40 -10.21 -2.47
CA VAL A 132 7.57 -11.40 -2.26
C VAL A 132 7.89 -12.08 -0.94
N GLY A 133 9.17 -12.32 -0.63
CA GLY A 133 9.58 -12.93 0.64
C GLY A 133 9.23 -12.08 1.85
N SER A 134 9.23 -10.75 1.73
CA SER A 134 8.79 -9.87 2.82
C SER A 134 7.28 -9.94 3.04
N VAL A 135 6.49 -10.07 1.96
CA VAL A 135 5.04 -10.31 2.07
C VAL A 135 4.77 -11.66 2.71
N GLU A 136 5.46 -12.71 2.29
CA GLU A 136 5.36 -14.05 2.90
C GLU A 136 5.68 -14.00 4.39
N TYR A 137 6.76 -13.33 4.78
CA TYR A 137 7.11 -13.09 6.18
C TYR A 137 6.01 -12.37 6.94
N SER A 138 5.40 -11.34 6.34
CA SER A 138 4.33 -10.58 7.00
C SER A 138 3.08 -11.41 7.29
N VAL A 139 2.72 -12.30 6.37
CA VAL A 139 1.55 -13.17 6.53
C VAL A 139 1.87 -14.33 7.48
N ALA A 140 3.01 -15.00 7.28
CA ALA A 140 3.36 -16.21 8.02
C ALA A 140 3.88 -15.95 9.44
N ILE A 141 4.61 -14.86 9.65
CA ILE A 141 5.29 -14.56 10.93
C ILE A 141 4.63 -13.40 11.66
N LEU A 142 4.32 -12.31 10.96
CA LEU A 142 3.68 -11.14 11.60
C LEU A 142 2.16 -11.26 11.72
N GLU A 143 1.56 -12.25 11.04
CA GLU A 143 0.12 -12.56 11.04
C GLU A 143 -0.76 -11.42 10.51
N THR A 144 -0.25 -10.60 9.59
CA THR A 144 -1.05 -9.60 8.91
C THR A 144 -2.10 -10.28 8.03
N LYS A 145 -3.39 -9.97 8.25
CA LYS A 145 -4.50 -10.55 7.48
C LYS A 145 -4.90 -9.70 6.26
N MET A 146 -4.29 -8.52 6.10
CA MET A 146 -4.56 -7.58 5.02
C MET A 146 -3.26 -7.16 4.33
N ILE A 147 -3.26 -7.21 2.99
CA ILE A 147 -2.22 -6.63 2.14
C ILE A 147 -2.85 -5.50 1.32
N LEU A 148 -2.27 -4.30 1.38
CA LEU A 148 -2.69 -3.14 0.62
C LEU A 148 -1.61 -2.77 -0.40
N VAL A 149 -1.97 -2.66 -1.68
CA VAL A 149 -1.12 -2.07 -2.71
C VAL A 149 -1.53 -0.61 -2.89
N LEU A 150 -0.64 0.32 -2.54
CA LEU A 150 -0.90 1.75 -2.55
C LEU A 150 -0.16 2.44 -3.70
N GLY A 151 -0.90 2.77 -4.75
CA GLY A 151 -0.44 3.65 -5.82
C GLY A 151 -0.58 5.14 -5.44
N HIS A 152 0.08 6.00 -6.21
CA HIS A 152 -0.09 7.45 -6.08
C HIS A 152 -0.09 8.15 -7.44
N THR A 153 -0.77 9.29 -7.51
CA THR A 153 -0.81 10.14 -8.70
C THR A 153 0.57 10.73 -9.00
N GLY A 154 0.90 10.90 -10.28
CA GLY A 154 2.16 11.52 -10.70
C GLY A 154 3.40 10.69 -10.33
N CYS A 155 3.29 9.37 -10.35
CA CYS A 155 4.41 8.47 -10.06
C CYS A 155 5.49 8.54 -11.13
N GLY A 156 6.67 9.04 -10.76
CA GLY A 156 7.80 9.18 -11.68
C GLY A 156 8.28 7.85 -12.27
N ALA A 157 8.25 6.78 -11.48
CA ALA A 157 8.64 5.45 -11.94
C ALA A 157 7.71 4.90 -13.03
N ILE A 158 6.39 5.02 -12.82
CA ILE A 158 5.40 4.58 -13.81
C ILE A 158 5.45 5.45 -15.06
N MET A 159 5.52 6.79 -14.91
CA MET A 159 5.65 7.69 -16.05
C MET A 159 6.90 7.41 -16.87
N GLY A 160 8.06 7.20 -16.22
CA GLY A 160 9.30 6.86 -16.90
C GLY A 160 9.22 5.53 -17.65
N ALA A 161 8.67 4.50 -16.99
CA ALA A 161 8.48 3.19 -17.61
C ALA A 161 7.57 3.26 -18.85
N THR A 162 6.42 3.94 -18.75
CA THR A 162 5.49 4.09 -19.87
C THR A 162 6.08 4.91 -21.01
N THR A 163 6.78 6.01 -20.71
CA THR A 163 7.41 6.86 -21.74
C THR A 163 8.43 6.08 -22.55
N LEU A 164 9.38 5.41 -21.88
CA LEU A 164 10.42 4.62 -22.55
C LEU A 164 9.84 3.46 -23.35
N PHE A 165 8.80 2.80 -22.83
CA PHE A 165 8.14 1.71 -23.55
C PHE A 165 7.48 2.19 -24.84
N LEU A 166 6.77 3.32 -24.80
CA LEU A 166 6.09 3.89 -25.96
C LEU A 166 7.09 4.41 -26.99
N GLU A 167 8.13 5.13 -26.57
CA GLU A 167 9.20 5.61 -27.46
C GLU A 167 9.90 4.45 -28.19
N ARG A 168 10.25 3.38 -27.45
CA ARG A 168 10.86 2.18 -28.04
C ARG A 168 9.94 1.48 -29.03
N SER A 169 8.63 1.46 -28.74
CA SER A 169 7.63 0.84 -29.62
C SER A 169 7.49 1.64 -30.93
N THR A 170 7.50 2.97 -30.83
CA THR A 170 7.49 3.86 -32.00
C THR A 170 8.77 3.73 -32.83
N GLN A 171 9.95 3.70 -32.18
CA GLN A 171 11.23 3.51 -32.88
C GLN A 171 11.25 2.20 -33.67
N LYS A 172 10.82 1.08 -33.06
CA LYS A 172 10.73 -0.22 -33.73
C LYS A 172 9.77 -0.20 -34.93
N TYR A 173 8.65 0.51 -34.80
CA TYR A 173 7.69 0.63 -35.90
C TYR A 173 8.27 1.43 -37.08
N ILE A 174 8.95 2.55 -36.81
CA ILE A 174 9.63 3.34 -37.84
C ILE A 174 10.70 2.50 -38.56
N GLU A 175 11.56 1.79 -37.83
CA GLU A 175 12.59 0.92 -38.42
C GLU A 175 11.99 -0.20 -39.29
N MET A 176 10.86 -0.76 -38.88
CA MET A 176 10.18 -1.81 -39.64
C MET A 176 9.57 -1.28 -40.95
N THR A 177 8.96 -0.09 -40.93
CA THR A 177 8.38 0.54 -42.13
C THR A 177 9.49 0.96 -43.10
N CYS A 178 10.53 1.65 -42.62
CA CYS A 178 11.65 2.07 -43.46
C CYS A 178 12.39 0.89 -44.12
N ARG A 179 12.44 -0.29 -43.48
CA ARG A 179 12.99 -1.51 -44.11
C ARG A 179 12.12 -2.05 -45.25
N LYS A 180 10.79 -1.97 -45.13
CA LYS A 180 9.89 -2.41 -46.20
C LYS A 180 10.03 -1.51 -47.42
N ASP A 181 10.04 -0.20 -47.21
CA ASP A 181 10.19 0.78 -48.27
C ASP A 181 11.53 0.63 -49.00
N ALA A 182 12.60 0.31 -48.26
CA ALA A 182 13.92 0.04 -48.84
C ALA A 182 13.95 -1.24 -49.71
N GLN A 183 13.21 -2.29 -49.32
CA GLN A 183 13.14 -3.55 -50.08
C GLN A 183 12.24 -3.45 -51.32
N GLU A 184 11.17 -2.64 -51.29
CA GLU A 184 10.30 -2.40 -52.45
C GLU A 184 10.95 -1.47 -53.50
N SER A 185 12.02 -0.75 -53.14
CA SER A 185 12.73 0.16 -54.06
C SER A 185 13.82 -0.49 -54.92
N THR A 186 14.12 -1.78 -54.70
CA THR A 186 15.20 -2.51 -55.38
C THR A 186 14.73 -3.50 -56.44
N ASP A 187 13.43 -3.55 -56.73
CA ASP A 187 12.80 -4.34 -57.81
C ASP A 187 12.28 -3.42 -58.94
#